data_AF-A0A8H7EDH3-F1
#
_entry.id   AF-A0A8H7EDH3-F1
#
_cell.length_a   1.000
_cell.length_b   1.000
_cell.length_c   1.000
_cell.angle_alpha   90.00
_cell.angle_beta   90.00
_cell.angle_gamma   90.00
#
_symmetry.space_group_name_H-M   'P 1'
#
loop_
_entity.id
_entity.type
_entity.pdbx_description
1 polymer ?
#
loop_
_entity_poly.entity_id
_entity_poly.type
_entity_poly.pdbx_seq_one_letter_code
_entity_poly.pdbx_strand_id
1 'polypeptide(L)' 'MARPKTPVNAKAQSKYAKGDRVWVFYDVEWELGTVNGPGGSSESSGRYEVARDADKPNPLVFDTSNIRKK' A
#
# COMPACT_ATOMS: atom_id res chain seq x y z
N MET A 1 -1.63 -18.05 -9.96
CA MET A 1 -2.39 -17.67 -8.75
C MET A 1 -3.37 -16.57 -9.14
N ALA A 2 -4.66 -16.71 -8.80
CA ALA A 2 -5.63 -15.65 -9.06
C ALA A 2 -5.30 -14.44 -8.18
N ARG A 3 -5.18 -13.25 -8.79
CA ARG A 3 -4.92 -12.00 -8.07
C ARG A 3 -6.11 -11.68 -7.16
N PRO A 4 -5.89 -11.35 -5.88
CA PRO A 4 -6.98 -11.27 -4.94
C PRO A 4 -7.79 -9.98 -5.21
N LYS A 5 -9.10 -10.12 -5.47
CA LYS A 5 -10.00 -8.97 -5.69
C LYS A 5 -9.98 -8.06 -4.46
N THR A 6 -9.97 -6.74 -4.69
CA THR A 6 -10.07 -5.74 -3.63
C THR A 6 -11.27 -6.06 -2.74
N PRO A 7 -11.09 -6.23 -1.42
CA PRO A 7 -12.23 -6.41 -0.54
C PRO A 7 -13.05 -5.13 -0.56
N VAL A 8 -14.37 -5.29 -0.66
CA VAL A 8 -15.35 -4.19 -0.69
C VAL A 8 -15.21 -3.25 0.54
N ASN A 9 -14.57 -3.76 1.61
CA ASN A 9 -14.35 -3.07 2.88
C ASN A 9 -12.99 -2.34 2.97
N ALA A 10 -12.18 -2.31 1.91
CA ALA A 10 -10.90 -1.61 1.92
C ALA A 10 -11.15 -0.09 2.02
N LYS A 11 -10.85 0.50 3.19
CA LYS A 11 -11.06 1.93 3.49
C LYS A 11 -9.78 2.72 3.33
N ALA A 12 -9.87 3.90 2.74
CA ALA A 12 -8.78 4.88 2.76
C ALA A 12 -8.54 5.36 4.19
N GLN A 13 -7.28 5.53 4.57
CA GLN A 13 -6.88 6.13 5.83
C GLN A 13 -5.93 7.31 5.58
N SER A 14 -5.96 8.27 6.50
CA SER A 14 -5.08 9.44 6.45
C SER A 14 -3.62 9.11 6.81
N LYS A 15 -3.38 8.00 7.53
CA LYS A 15 -2.06 7.57 7.96
C LYS A 15 -1.98 6.04 8.01
N TYR A 16 -0.79 5.51 7.70
CA TYR A 16 -0.46 4.09 7.80
C TYR A 16 0.79 3.89 8.67
N ALA A 17 0.88 2.76 9.36
CA ALA A 17 2.03 2.41 10.18
C ALA A 17 2.94 1.39 9.49
N LYS A 18 4.24 1.42 9.78
CA LYS A 18 5.16 0.36 9.35
C LYS A 18 4.67 -1.00 9.87
N GLY A 19 4.59 -1.98 8.98
CA GLY A 19 4.05 -3.31 9.24
C GLY A 19 2.55 -3.46 8.95
N ASP A 20 1.82 -2.38 8.67
CA ASP A 20 0.41 -2.49 8.28
C ASP A 20 0.28 -3.27 6.97
N ARG A 21 -0.66 -4.23 6.94
CA ARG A 21 -1.09 -4.85 5.69
C ARG A 21 -2.14 -3.98 5.02
N VAL A 22 -1.83 -3.59 3.79
CA VAL A 22 -2.63 -2.66 3.00
C VAL A 22 -2.87 -3.21 1.61
N TRP A 23 -3.90 -2.71 0.97
CA TRP A 23 -4.14 -2.82 -0.46
C TRP A 23 -3.56 -1.60 -1.14
N VAL A 24 -2.79 -1.80 -2.21
CA VAL A 24 -2.24 -0.73 -3.04
C VAL A 24 -2.78 -0.83 -4.44
N PHE A 25 -3.17 0.30 -5.03
CA PHE A 25 -3.57 0.36 -6.42
C PHE A 25 -2.35 0.51 -7.31
N TYR A 26 -2.08 -0.50 -8.12
CA TYR A 26 -0.94 -0.56 -9.03
C TYR A 26 -1.35 -1.23 -10.33
N ASP A 27 -0.96 -0.65 -11.47
CA ASP A 27 -1.23 -1.18 -12.81
C ASP A 27 -2.69 -1.64 -13.00
N VAL A 28 -3.61 -0.71 -12.71
CA VAL A 28 -5.09 -0.87 -12.79
C VAL A 28 -5.72 -1.92 -11.86
N GLU A 29 -4.95 -2.55 -10.99
CA GLU A 29 -5.43 -3.56 -10.03
C GLU A 29 -5.08 -3.20 -8.59
N TRP A 30 -5.76 -3.82 -7.62
CA TRP A 30 -5.40 -3.71 -6.21
C TRP A 30 -4.60 -4.94 -5.78
N GLU A 31 -3.43 -4.70 -5.21
CA GLU A 31 -2.54 -5.74 -4.73
C GLU A 31 -2.34 -5.62 -3.22
N LEU A 32 -2.11 -6.75 -2.55
CA LEU A 32 -1.71 -6.73 -1.14
C LEU A 32 -0.25 -6.33 -1.01
N GLY A 33 0.03 -5.54 0.01
CA GLY A 33 1.38 -5.19 0.39
C GLY A 33 1.50 -4.92 1.89
N THR A 34 2.74 -4.74 2.32
CA THR A 34 3.10 -4.38 3.69
C THR A 34 3.81 -3.04 3.69
N VAL A 35 3.36 -2.12 4.53
CA VAL A 35 3.98 -0.79 4.65
C VAL A 35 5.36 -0.94 5.30
N ASN A 36 6.41 -0.47 4.63
CA ASN A 36 7.77 -0.43 5.16
C ASN A 36 8.06 0.86 5.94
N GLY A 37 7.36 1.95 5.61
CA GLY A 37 7.55 3.25 6.23
C GLY A 37 7.07 4.40 5.35
N PRO A 38 7.35 5.65 5.74
CA PRO A 38 7.10 6.82 4.89
C PRO A 38 7.99 6.77 3.63
N GLY A 39 7.40 7.04 2.47
CA GLY A 39 8.08 6.97 1.17
C GLY A 39 8.77 8.25 0.73
N GLY A 40 9.32 8.99 1.69
CA GLY A 40 10.01 10.25 1.47
C GLY A 40 10.64 10.79 2.75
N SER A 41 11.47 11.83 2.62
CA SER A 41 12.24 12.41 3.72
C SER A 41 11.41 13.13 4.79
N SER A 42 10.08 13.21 4.63
CA SER A 42 9.17 13.90 5.54
C SER A 42 7.89 13.10 5.78
N GLU A 43 7.52 12.90 7.05
CA GLU A 43 6.29 12.22 7.49
C GLU A 43 4.99 12.86 6.94
N SER A 44 5.03 14.14 6.53
CA SER A 44 3.88 14.87 5.97
C SER A 44 3.64 14.65 4.47
N SER A 45 4.46 13.85 3.79
CA SER A 45 4.36 13.71 2.33
C SER A 45 3.15 12.91 1.83
N GLY A 46 2.37 12.28 2.72
CA GLY A 46 1.20 11.49 2.36
C GLY A 46 1.55 10.26 1.51
N ARG A 47 2.83 9.85 1.51
CA ARG A 47 3.38 8.77 0.71
C ARG A 47 4.01 7.72 1.61
N TYR A 48 3.83 6.46 1.26
CA TYR A 48 4.34 5.32 2.00
C TYR A 48 5.02 4.33 1.07
N GLU A 49 6.16 3.80 1.52
CA GLU A 49 6.77 2.63 0.89
C GLU A 49 5.98 1.40 1.24
N VAL A 50 5.55 0.65 0.23
CA VAL A 50 4.83 -0.60 0.40
C VAL A 50 5.54 -1.70 -0.37
N ALA A 51 5.93 -2.75 0.36
CA ALA A 51 6.42 -3.99 -0.23
C ALA A 51 5.22 -4.83 -0.69
N ARG A 52 5.00 -4.92 -1.99
CA ARG A 52 3.91 -5.69 -2.60
C ARG A 52 4.19 -7.18 -2.47
N ASP A 53 3.17 -7.96 -2.09
CA ASP A 53 3.30 -9.42 -1.97
C ASP A 53 3.54 -10.09 -3.32
N ALA A 54 3.07 -9.49 -4.41
CA ALA A 54 3.29 -9.98 -5.78
C ALA A 54 4.73 -9.80 -6.28
N ASP A 55 5.49 -8.86 -5.68
CA ASP A 55 6.80 -8.43 -6.17
C ASP A 55 7.75 -8.07 -5.01
N LYS A 56 7.93 -9.02 -4.08
CA LYS A 56 9.00 -8.92 -3.07
C LYS A 56 10.34 -9.27 -3.74
N PRO A 57 11.40 -8.46 -3.58
CA PRO A 57 11.61 -7.49 -2.51
C PRO A 57 11.59 -6.01 -2.95
N ASN A 58 10.85 -5.63 -3.99
CA ASN A 58 10.91 -4.28 -4.55
C ASN A 58 9.82 -3.36 -3.97
N PRO A 59 10.05 -2.63 -2.85
CA PRO A 59 9.07 -1.70 -2.33
C PRO A 59 8.87 -0.54 -3.30
N LEU A 60 7.62 -0.15 -3.47
CA LEU A 60 7.26 1.03 -4.27
C LEU A 60 6.61 2.07 -3.36
N VAL A 61 6.79 3.33 -3.73
CA VAL A 61 6.18 4.46 -3.02
C VAL A 61 4.77 4.69 -3.57
N PHE A 62 3.78 4.64 -2.69
CA PHE A 62 2.39 4.90 -3.00
C PHE A 62 1.88 6.12 -2.23
N ASP A 63 1.04 6.91 -2.87
CA ASP A 63 0.28 7.96 -2.21
C ASP A 63 -0.87 7.37 -1.38
N THR A 64 -1.24 7.99 -0.25
CA THR A 64 -2.35 7.55 0.61
C THR A 64 -3.67 7.37 -0.14
N SER A 65 -3.89 8.11 -1.24
CA SER A 65 -5.03 7.92 -2.15
C SER A 65 -5.06 6.56 -2.84
N ASN A 66 -3.90 5.95 -3.07
CA ASN A 66 -3.72 4.64 -3.71
C ASN A 66 -3.51 3.53 -2.69
N ILE A 67 -3.65 3.80 -1.38
CA ILE A 67 -3.50 2.81 -0.31
C ILE A 67 -4.83 2.66 0.41
N ARG A 68 -5.20 1.44 0.79
CA ARG A 68 -6.37 1.15 1.63
C ARG A 68 -6.01 0.14 2.70
N LYS A 69 -6.54 0.30 3.92
CA LYS A 69 -6.32 -0.69 4.99
C LYS A 69 -7.09 -1.99 4.68
N LYS A 70 -6.43 -3.13 4.88
CA LYS A 70 -7.06 -4.46 4.83
C LYS A 70 -7.93 -4.70 6.05
#